data_AF-A0A7Y9XQ53-F1
#
_entry.id   AF-A0A7Y9XQ53-F1
#
_cell.length_a   1.000
_cell.length_b   1.000
_cell.length_c   1.000
_cell.angle_alpha   90.00
_cell.angle_beta   90.00
_cell.angle_gamma   90.00
#
_symmetry.space_group_name_H-M   'P 1'
#
loop_
_entity.id
_entity.type
_entity.pdbx_description
1 polymer ?
#
loop_
_entity_poly.entity_id
_entity_poly.type
_entity_poly.pdbx_seq_one_letter_code
_entity_poly.pdbx_strand_id
1 'polypeptide(L)'
;MTIGPFGGDGARIGVQDLKPVLHRYLIDALEEKGENLLEGTRTSLASFVSEQVSDYVSRRQIAISRYEVDRLAEELVDELTGFGPLEILLKDEGVTEILVNGPHRVFIERGGVLQLSDLRFIDDQHVLRVIQRILAPVGRRLDESSPMVDARMPDGSRINAIIPPVALDGPCISVRKFRKDMLRSADLLASNSLDQAMLSCLELMVRRRCNIMVSGGTGTGKTTLLNMLSQMIDPRERIVTIEDTAELGLNHDHVVRLETRPPNAEGYGEVGARELVRNALRMRPDRIVLGEIRGVEVLDVLTAMNTGHDGSMSTVHANNAQDALLRLETLVGFSGATMAERTLRQMICAALDVVIQLTRLPDGRRCVSEVVEVLGLREDQYVTNTLFRLDRSGTGTFCRDAPNPAGHKMRRD
;
A
#
# COMPACT_ATOMS: atom_id res chain seq x y z
N MET A 1 0.41 -25.14 44.59
CA MET A 1 -0.68 -25.94 44.01
C MET A 1 -0.06 -26.94 43.06
N THR A 2 -0.21 -28.21 43.39
CA THR A 2 0.22 -29.39 42.65
C THR A 2 -0.48 -29.44 41.30
N ILE A 3 0.28 -29.54 40.21
CA ILE A 3 -0.28 -29.75 38.87
C ILE A 3 -0.34 -31.27 38.65
N GLY A 4 -1.55 -31.80 38.55
CA GLY A 4 -1.84 -33.22 38.33
C GLY A 4 -1.60 -33.68 36.88
N PRO A 5 -1.65 -35.00 36.63
CA PRO A 5 -1.15 -35.61 35.42
C PRO A 5 -2.20 -35.63 34.30
N PHE A 6 -1.72 -35.36 33.07
CA PHE A 6 -2.24 -35.71 31.75
C PHE A 6 -3.72 -36.08 31.60
N GLY A 7 -4.44 -35.27 30.81
CA GLY A 7 -5.65 -35.68 30.13
C GLY A 7 -6.32 -34.53 29.34
N GLY A 8 -6.18 -34.56 28.01
CA GLY A 8 -7.11 -33.92 27.06
C GLY A 8 -6.80 -32.48 26.64
N ASP A 9 -5.91 -32.30 25.66
CA ASP A 9 -6.28 -32.05 24.26
C ASP A 9 -4.96 -31.84 23.48
N GLY A 10 -4.46 -32.91 22.86
CA GLY A 10 -3.27 -32.85 22.02
C GLY A 10 -3.62 -32.14 20.73
N ALA A 11 -3.69 -30.80 20.76
CA ALA A 11 -3.69 -30.00 19.55
C ALA A 11 -2.48 -30.48 18.73
N ARG A 12 -2.75 -31.16 17.60
CA ARG A 12 -1.71 -31.50 16.63
C ARG A 12 -1.14 -30.17 16.17
N ILE A 13 0.02 -29.79 16.72
CA ILE A 13 0.80 -28.66 16.23
C ILE A 13 1.05 -28.97 14.76
N GLY A 14 0.49 -28.16 13.87
CA GLY A 14 0.69 -28.34 12.44
C GLY A 14 2.17 -28.17 12.13
N VAL A 15 2.70 -28.93 11.17
CA VAL A 15 4.10 -28.80 10.72
C VAL A 15 4.46 -27.35 10.36
N GLN A 16 3.49 -26.58 9.87
CA GLN A 16 3.66 -25.16 9.55
C GLN A 16 3.80 -24.26 10.77
N ASP A 17 3.20 -24.62 11.92
CA ASP A 17 3.28 -23.84 13.16
C ASP A 17 4.69 -23.93 13.79
N LEU A 18 5.46 -24.96 13.42
CA LEU A 18 6.84 -25.16 13.89
C LEU A 18 7.84 -24.24 13.19
N LYS A 19 7.54 -23.76 11.98
CA LYS A 19 8.52 -23.01 11.17
C LYS A 19 9.06 -21.76 11.85
N PRO A 20 8.25 -20.84 12.40
CA PRO A 20 8.78 -19.63 13.04
C PRO A 20 9.67 -19.98 14.24
N VAL A 21 9.30 -21.02 14.99
CA VAL A 21 10.04 -21.48 16.16
C VAL A 21 11.37 -22.13 15.77
N LEU A 22 11.36 -22.98 14.75
CA LEU A 22 12.56 -23.63 14.20
C LEU A 22 13.48 -22.61 13.53
N HIS A 23 12.93 -21.63 12.83
CA HIS A 23 13.72 -20.53 12.27
C HIS A 23 14.51 -19.84 13.39
N ARG A 24 13.85 -19.42 14.47
CA ARG A 24 14.54 -18.80 15.62
C ARG A 24 15.63 -19.73 16.18
N TYR A 25 15.30 -20.99 16.42
CA TYR A 25 16.25 -21.98 16.93
C TYR A 25 17.47 -22.17 16.02
N LEU A 26 17.27 -22.20 14.70
CA LEU A 26 18.35 -22.35 13.73
C LEU A 26 19.25 -21.11 13.69
N ILE A 27 18.67 -19.91 13.81
CA ILE A 27 19.44 -18.66 13.87
C ILE A 27 20.31 -18.65 15.14
N ASP A 28 19.73 -18.98 16.30
CA ASP A 28 20.49 -19.10 17.56
C ASP A 28 21.65 -20.12 17.41
N ALA A 29 21.37 -21.29 16.81
CA ALA A 29 22.38 -22.34 16.61
C ALA A 29 23.47 -21.95 15.59
N LEU A 30 23.15 -21.14 14.58
CA LEU A 30 24.12 -20.63 13.61
C LEU A 30 25.05 -19.59 14.27
N GLU A 31 24.49 -18.69 15.08
CA GLU A 31 25.26 -17.70 15.84
C GLU A 31 26.24 -18.38 16.81
N GLU A 32 25.79 -19.41 17.54
CA GLU A 32 26.64 -20.19 18.45
C GLU A 32 27.79 -20.92 17.75
N LYS A 33 27.56 -21.39 16.52
CA LYS A 33 28.56 -22.13 15.75
C LYS A 33 29.66 -21.23 15.17
N GLY A 34 29.38 -19.95 14.96
CA GLY A 34 30.39 -18.95 14.55
C GLY A 34 30.96 -19.09 13.14
N GLU A 35 30.44 -20.01 12.31
CA GLU A 35 30.84 -20.21 10.92
C GLU A 35 29.81 -19.58 9.96
N ASN A 36 30.27 -18.92 8.89
CA ASN A 36 29.42 -18.43 7.79
C ASN A 36 28.88 -19.60 6.92
N LEU A 37 28.08 -20.49 7.49
CA LEU A 37 27.47 -21.63 6.80
C LEU A 37 26.58 -21.22 5.61
N LEU A 38 26.11 -19.97 5.58
CA LEU A 38 25.38 -19.40 4.43
C LEU A 38 26.28 -19.04 3.24
N GLU A 39 27.58 -18.83 3.45
CA GLU A 39 28.56 -18.65 2.37
C GLU A 39 29.13 -19.97 1.89
N GLY A 40 28.92 -21.04 2.67
CA GLY A 40 29.28 -22.41 2.32
C GLY A 40 28.38 -23.02 1.25
N THR A 41 28.56 -24.32 1.03
CA THR A 41 27.73 -25.05 0.06
C THR A 41 26.30 -25.22 0.61
N ARG A 42 25.31 -25.22 -0.28
CA ARG A 42 23.93 -25.57 0.08
C ARG A 42 23.86 -26.94 0.79
N THR A 43 24.72 -27.88 0.39
CA THR A 43 24.84 -29.21 1.02
C THR A 43 25.28 -29.14 2.48
N SER A 44 26.27 -28.32 2.83
CA SER A 44 26.71 -28.15 4.22
C SER A 44 25.64 -27.51 5.09
N LEU A 45 24.94 -26.51 4.57
CA LEU A 45 23.80 -25.90 5.27
C LEU A 45 22.66 -26.91 5.46
N ALA A 46 22.32 -27.68 4.43
CA ALA A 46 21.27 -28.68 4.49
C ALA A 46 21.54 -29.77 5.53
N SER A 47 22.79 -30.26 5.60
CA SER A 47 23.18 -31.23 6.63
C SER A 47 23.04 -30.64 8.04
N PHE A 48 23.50 -29.40 8.25
CA PHE A 48 23.37 -28.72 9.55
C PHE A 48 21.91 -28.50 9.95
N VAL A 49 21.09 -27.96 9.04
CA VAL A 49 19.66 -27.72 9.29
C VAL A 49 18.94 -29.03 9.60
N SER A 50 19.20 -30.10 8.84
CA SER A 50 18.59 -31.41 9.08
C SER A 50 18.94 -31.98 10.45
N GLU A 51 20.21 -31.87 10.86
CA GLU A 51 20.67 -32.29 12.19
C GLU A 51 19.96 -31.51 13.30
N GLN A 52 19.92 -30.18 13.18
CA GLN A 52 19.32 -29.30 14.17
C GLN A 52 17.80 -29.49 14.29
N VAL A 53 17.09 -29.63 13.17
CA VAL A 53 15.64 -29.88 13.17
C VAL A 53 15.34 -31.24 13.80
N SER A 54 16.10 -32.29 13.44
CA SER A 54 15.93 -33.62 14.01
C SER A 54 16.20 -33.64 15.52
N ASP A 55 17.24 -32.96 15.99
CA ASP A 55 17.55 -32.83 17.41
C ASP A 55 16.45 -32.07 18.17
N TYR A 56 15.98 -30.95 17.62
CA TYR A 56 14.89 -30.16 18.21
C TYR A 56 13.60 -30.98 18.38
N VAL A 57 13.17 -31.67 17.32
CA VAL A 57 11.98 -32.53 17.31
C VAL A 57 12.11 -33.66 18.33
N SER A 58 13.28 -34.30 18.39
CA SER A 58 13.55 -35.41 19.30
C SER A 58 13.52 -34.97 20.77
N ARG A 59 14.19 -33.85 21.10
CA ARG A 59 14.23 -33.30 22.47
C ARG A 59 12.88 -32.84 22.98
N ARG A 60 12.04 -32.29 22.10
CA ARG A 60 10.70 -31.79 22.43
C ARG A 60 9.60 -32.85 22.34
N GLN A 61 9.95 -34.09 21.95
CA GLN A 61 9.01 -35.20 21.75
C GLN A 61 7.82 -34.82 20.86
N ILE A 62 8.08 -34.06 19.79
CA ILE A 62 7.05 -33.61 18.85
C ILE A 62 6.66 -34.80 17.96
N ALA A 63 5.35 -35.09 17.89
CA ALA A 63 4.82 -36.20 17.09
C ALA A 63 4.76 -35.83 15.59
N ILE A 64 5.86 -36.05 14.88
CA ILE A 64 6.02 -35.79 13.44
C ILE A 64 6.79 -36.94 12.79
N SER A 65 6.45 -37.30 11.56
CA SER A 65 7.13 -38.39 10.84
C SER A 65 8.51 -37.98 10.32
N ARG A 66 9.40 -38.94 10.09
CA ARG A 66 10.73 -38.66 9.52
C ARG A 66 10.65 -37.96 8.15
N TYR A 67 9.70 -38.37 7.32
CA TYR A 67 9.44 -37.73 6.04
C TYR A 67 9.06 -36.25 6.19
N GLU A 68 8.24 -35.92 7.19
CA GLU A 68 7.87 -34.53 7.48
C GLU A 68 9.04 -33.72 8.06
N VAL A 69 9.92 -34.33 8.87
CA VAL A 69 11.15 -33.69 9.36
C VAL A 69 12.09 -33.34 8.20
N ASP A 70 12.34 -34.30 7.31
CA ASP A 70 13.22 -34.11 6.15
C ASP A 70 12.65 -33.01 5.24
N ARG A 71 11.34 -33.04 4.95
CA ARG A 71 10.68 -31.98 4.18
C ARG A 71 10.76 -30.61 4.85
N LEU A 72 10.57 -30.55 6.17
CA LEU A 72 10.66 -29.31 6.93
C LEU A 72 12.08 -28.73 6.93
N ALA A 73 13.09 -29.58 7.01
CA ALA A 73 14.49 -29.17 6.90
C ALA A 73 14.80 -28.60 5.50
N GLU A 74 14.33 -29.24 4.43
CA GLU A 74 14.47 -28.73 3.06
C GLU A 74 13.80 -27.34 2.91
N GLU A 75 12.56 -27.20 3.40
CA GLU A 75 11.84 -25.93 3.38
C GLU A 75 12.59 -24.82 4.15
N LEU A 76 13.20 -25.15 5.30
CA LEU A 76 13.98 -24.19 6.10
C LEU A 76 15.31 -23.81 5.44
N VAL A 77 15.96 -24.75 4.73
CA VAL A 77 17.16 -24.44 3.93
C VAL A 77 16.80 -23.48 2.80
N ASP A 78 15.68 -23.73 2.12
CA ASP A 78 15.16 -22.82 1.09
C ASP A 78 14.87 -21.43 1.66
N GLU A 79 14.23 -21.35 2.82
CA GLU A 79 13.94 -20.06 3.48
C GLU A 79 15.24 -19.32 3.86
N LEU A 80 16.21 -20.00 4.50
CA LEU A 80 17.51 -19.42 4.86
C LEU A 80 18.36 -19.02 3.64
N THR A 81 18.19 -19.71 2.51
CA THR A 81 18.86 -19.39 1.24
C THR A 81 18.01 -18.57 0.29
N GLY A 82 16.80 -18.18 0.69
CA GLY A 82 15.81 -17.45 -0.08
C GLY A 82 15.72 -16.00 0.36
N PHE A 83 14.52 -15.53 0.75
CA PHE A 83 14.35 -14.19 1.32
C PHE A 83 14.52 -14.16 2.85
N GLY A 84 15.04 -15.24 3.43
CA GLY A 84 15.27 -15.35 4.86
C GLY A 84 13.93 -15.23 5.63
N PRO A 85 13.92 -14.51 6.76
CA PRO A 85 12.71 -14.33 7.56
C PRO A 85 11.55 -13.67 6.81
N LEU A 86 11.83 -12.89 5.75
CA LEU A 86 10.79 -12.26 4.94
C LEU A 86 9.90 -13.28 4.25
N GLU A 87 10.41 -14.48 3.94
CA GLU A 87 9.63 -15.45 3.18
C GLU A 87 8.40 -15.94 3.96
N ILE A 88 8.55 -16.16 5.27
CA ILE A 88 7.45 -16.52 6.17
C ILE A 88 6.44 -15.35 6.24
N LEU A 89 6.93 -14.12 6.39
CA LEU A 89 6.09 -12.92 6.54
C LEU A 89 5.37 -12.51 5.24
N LEU A 90 5.99 -12.75 4.08
CA LEU A 90 5.40 -12.51 2.77
C LEU A 90 4.26 -13.49 2.48
N LYS A 91 4.38 -14.74 2.93
CA LYS A 91 3.31 -15.76 2.80
C LYS A 91 2.12 -15.52 3.75
N ASP A 92 2.33 -14.83 4.86
CA ASP A 92 1.28 -14.58 5.86
C ASP A 92 0.28 -13.47 5.42
N GLU A 93 -0.92 -13.85 5.01
CA GLU A 93 -1.97 -12.93 4.53
C GLU A 93 -2.40 -11.87 5.56
N GLY A 94 -2.20 -12.12 6.86
CA GLY A 94 -2.51 -11.17 7.91
C GLY A 94 -1.49 -10.04 8.05
N VAL A 95 -0.30 -10.19 7.46
CA VAL A 95 0.75 -9.16 7.43
C VAL A 95 0.55 -8.26 6.21
N THR A 96 0.59 -6.94 6.43
CA THR A 96 0.40 -5.92 5.39
C THR A 96 1.69 -5.15 5.08
N GLU A 97 2.52 -4.93 6.09
CA GLU A 97 3.82 -4.27 5.97
C GLU A 97 4.87 -5.02 6.80
N ILE A 98 6.12 -5.02 6.33
CA ILE A 98 7.28 -5.61 7.02
C ILE A 98 8.39 -4.56 7.06
N LEU A 99 8.87 -4.21 8.25
CA LEU A 99 9.91 -3.21 8.45
C LEU A 99 11.09 -3.86 9.17
N VAL A 100 12.26 -3.90 8.54
CA VAL A 100 13.50 -4.45 9.06
C VAL A 100 14.43 -3.27 9.39
N ASN A 101 14.70 -3.08 10.67
CA ASN A 101 15.58 -2.02 11.17
C ASN A 101 16.88 -2.67 11.69
N GLY A 102 17.73 -3.10 10.77
CA GLY A 102 18.85 -3.99 11.06
C GLY A 102 18.41 -5.44 11.29
N PRO A 103 19.35 -6.36 11.52
CA PRO A 103 19.10 -7.80 11.48
C PRO A 103 18.21 -8.29 12.63
N HIS A 104 18.26 -7.64 13.79
CA HIS A 104 17.62 -8.12 15.01
C HIS A 104 16.26 -7.50 15.31
N ARG A 105 15.80 -6.51 14.52
CA ARG A 105 14.54 -5.80 14.78
C ARG A 105 13.65 -5.80 13.54
N VAL A 106 12.74 -6.77 13.49
CA VAL A 106 11.73 -6.88 12.44
C VAL A 106 10.36 -6.51 13.03
N PHE A 107 9.70 -5.52 12.45
CA PHE A 107 8.33 -5.11 12.76
C PHE A 107 7.39 -5.55 11.64
N ILE A 108 6.15 -5.83 11.99
CA ILE A 108 5.09 -6.17 11.04
C ILE A 108 3.84 -5.36 11.34
N GLU A 109 3.11 -4.95 10.31
CA GLU A 109 1.75 -4.41 10.45
C GLU A 109 0.73 -5.54 10.31
N ARG A 110 -0.18 -5.65 11.28
CA ARG A 110 -1.41 -6.46 11.18
C ARG A 110 -2.61 -5.61 11.56
N GLY A 111 -3.65 -5.62 10.72
CA GLY A 111 -4.87 -4.86 10.99
C GLY A 111 -4.65 -3.35 11.19
N GLY A 112 -3.59 -2.77 10.62
CA GLY A 112 -3.25 -1.35 10.80
C GLY A 112 -2.45 -1.02 12.06
N VAL A 113 -2.04 -2.02 12.84
CA VAL A 113 -1.23 -1.87 14.05
C VAL A 113 0.16 -2.46 13.82
N LEU A 114 1.20 -1.67 14.10
CA LEU A 114 2.60 -2.13 14.07
C LEU A 114 2.94 -2.87 15.35
N GLN A 115 3.61 -4.02 15.21
CA GLN A 115 4.08 -4.85 16.31
C GLN A 115 5.45 -5.43 16.01
N LEU A 116 6.24 -5.71 17.06
CA LEU A 116 7.52 -6.40 16.93
C LEU A 116 7.28 -7.88 16.60
N SER A 117 8.04 -8.41 15.64
CA SER A 117 8.03 -9.82 15.25
C SER A 117 9.08 -10.60 16.05
N ASP A 118 8.82 -11.89 16.28
CA ASP A 118 9.79 -12.83 16.86
C ASP A 118 10.84 -13.29 15.85
N LEU A 119 10.66 -12.98 14.56
CA LEU A 119 11.58 -13.32 13.49
C LEU A 119 12.73 -12.31 13.42
N ARG A 120 13.94 -12.80 13.14
CA ARG A 120 15.15 -11.99 12.98
C ARG A 120 16.06 -12.56 11.90
N PHE A 121 16.87 -11.70 11.29
CA PHE A 121 18.01 -12.12 10.47
C PHE A 121 19.18 -12.48 11.39
N ILE A 122 20.22 -13.06 10.79
CA ILE A 122 21.44 -13.47 11.51
C ILE A 122 22.28 -12.23 11.79
N ASP A 123 22.60 -11.49 10.72
CA ASP A 123 23.50 -10.35 10.75
C ASP A 123 23.20 -9.40 9.57
N ASP A 124 23.91 -8.27 9.53
CA ASP A 124 23.81 -7.29 8.45
C ASP A 124 24.08 -7.91 7.07
N GLN A 125 25.03 -8.85 6.98
CA GLN A 125 25.36 -9.51 5.72
C GLN A 125 24.20 -10.36 5.20
N HIS A 126 23.45 -11.02 6.08
CA HIS A 126 22.26 -11.77 5.71
C HIS A 126 21.19 -10.84 5.13
N VAL A 127 20.95 -9.68 5.76
CA VAL A 127 20.03 -8.67 5.23
C VAL A 127 20.48 -8.21 3.83
N LEU A 128 21.77 -7.88 3.66
CA LEU A 128 22.33 -7.46 2.37
C LEU A 128 22.17 -8.52 1.27
N ARG A 129 22.45 -9.80 1.57
CA ARG A 129 22.25 -10.92 0.63
C ARG A 129 20.79 -11.04 0.20
N VAL A 130 19.85 -10.90 1.15
CA VAL A 130 18.42 -10.92 0.85
C VAL A 130 18.03 -9.75 -0.06
N ILE A 131 18.51 -8.54 0.23
CA ILE A 131 18.25 -7.38 -0.63
C ILE A 131 18.77 -7.62 -2.05
N GLN A 132 20.02 -8.05 -2.20
CA GLN A 132 20.62 -8.32 -3.52
C GLN A 132 19.82 -9.37 -4.30
N ARG A 133 19.34 -10.42 -3.63
CA ARG A 133 18.52 -11.47 -4.25
C ARG A 133 17.16 -10.93 -4.72
N ILE A 134 16.55 -10.01 -3.97
CA ILE A 134 15.30 -9.35 -4.37
C ILE A 134 15.51 -8.42 -5.57
N LEU A 135 16.64 -7.69 -5.61
CA LEU A 135 16.92 -6.72 -6.67
C LEU A 135 17.43 -7.35 -7.98
N ALA A 136 18.08 -8.51 -7.91
CA ALA A 136 18.71 -9.15 -9.07
C ALA A 136 17.75 -9.37 -10.27
N PRO A 137 16.52 -9.88 -10.09
CA PRO A 137 15.55 -10.02 -11.20
C PRO A 137 15.04 -8.67 -11.74
N VAL A 138 15.04 -7.63 -10.92
CA VAL A 138 14.52 -6.29 -11.26
C VAL A 138 15.58 -5.46 -12.02
N GLY A 139 16.84 -5.89 -12.01
CA GLY A 139 17.95 -5.16 -12.63
C GLY A 139 18.31 -3.87 -11.90
N ARG A 140 17.97 -3.76 -10.61
CA ARG A 140 18.34 -2.62 -9.76
C ARG A 140 19.62 -2.93 -8.99
N ARG A 141 20.39 -1.89 -8.67
CA ARG A 141 21.65 -1.99 -7.92
C ARG A 141 21.53 -1.24 -6.59
N LEU A 142 22.22 -1.76 -5.58
CA LEU A 142 22.35 -1.18 -4.25
C LEU A 142 23.78 -1.44 -3.78
N ASP A 143 24.55 -0.37 -3.65
CA ASP A 143 25.96 -0.39 -3.26
C ASP A 143 26.33 0.95 -2.58
N GLU A 144 27.58 1.12 -2.16
CA GLU A 144 28.01 2.34 -1.45
C GLU A 144 27.84 3.63 -2.27
N SER A 145 27.84 3.54 -3.61
CA SER A 145 27.65 4.69 -4.50
C SER A 145 26.17 5.06 -4.68
N SER A 146 25.29 4.07 -4.55
CA SER A 146 23.83 4.21 -4.59
C SER A 146 23.21 3.45 -3.42
N PRO A 147 23.29 3.97 -2.18
CA PRO A 147 22.97 3.24 -0.95
C PRO A 147 21.47 3.16 -0.63
N MET A 148 20.61 3.57 -1.57
CA MET A 148 19.15 3.60 -1.43
C MET A 148 18.51 3.07 -2.71
N VAL A 149 17.46 2.27 -2.56
CA VAL A 149 16.73 1.74 -3.72
C VAL A 149 15.26 1.54 -3.40
N ASP A 150 14.42 1.87 -4.39
CA ASP A 150 13.03 1.48 -4.47
C ASP A 150 12.84 0.49 -5.62
N ALA A 151 12.14 -0.62 -5.36
CA ALA A 151 11.91 -1.65 -6.35
C ALA A 151 10.56 -2.35 -6.15
N ARG A 152 10.14 -3.06 -7.22
CA ARG A 152 8.97 -3.93 -7.21
C ARG A 152 9.42 -5.38 -7.18
N MET A 153 8.96 -6.11 -6.19
CA MET A 153 9.21 -7.53 -6.04
C MET A 153 8.39 -8.35 -7.06
N PRO A 154 8.81 -9.58 -7.40
CA PRO A 154 8.10 -10.43 -8.37
C PRO A 154 6.64 -10.74 -8.02
N ASP A 155 6.28 -10.73 -6.73
CA ASP A 155 4.91 -10.91 -6.23
C ASP A 155 4.04 -9.65 -6.35
N GLY A 156 4.62 -8.53 -6.82
CA GLY A 156 3.99 -7.23 -6.93
C GLY A 156 4.21 -6.32 -5.72
N SER A 157 4.77 -6.83 -4.62
CA SER A 157 5.04 -6.05 -3.41
C SER A 157 6.07 -4.95 -3.67
N ARG A 158 5.99 -3.85 -2.92
CA ARG A 158 6.97 -2.76 -3.01
C ARG A 158 8.02 -2.95 -1.93
N ILE A 159 9.29 -2.74 -2.28
CA ILE A 159 10.42 -2.77 -1.36
C ILE A 159 11.20 -1.47 -1.46
N ASN A 160 11.49 -0.88 -0.32
CA ASN A 160 12.52 0.14 -0.14
C ASN A 160 13.66 -0.48 0.68
N ALA A 161 14.91 -0.26 0.27
CA ALA A 161 16.07 -0.69 1.03
C ALA A 161 17.13 0.40 1.10
N ILE A 162 17.79 0.51 2.27
CA ILE A 162 18.81 1.50 2.56
C ILE A 162 19.96 0.79 3.28
N ILE A 163 21.20 1.07 2.89
CA ILE A 163 22.40 0.44 3.46
C ILE A 163 23.39 1.48 4.05
N PRO A 164 24.36 1.05 4.87
CA PRO A 164 25.46 1.92 5.26
C PRO A 164 26.19 2.54 4.04
N PRO A 165 26.72 3.77 4.16
CA PRO A 165 26.80 4.59 5.36
C PRO A 165 25.55 5.44 5.66
N VAL A 166 24.49 5.37 4.85
CA VAL A 166 23.26 6.17 5.05
C VAL A 166 22.40 5.62 6.18
N ALA A 167 22.31 4.29 6.29
CA ALA A 167 21.70 3.63 7.43
C ALA A 167 22.78 3.32 8.49
N LEU A 168 22.83 4.14 9.54
CA LEU A 168 23.87 4.08 10.57
C LEU A 168 23.82 2.81 11.43
N ASP A 169 22.61 2.29 11.66
CA ASP A 169 22.36 1.13 12.52
C ASP A 169 22.29 -0.19 11.72
N GLY A 170 22.90 -0.22 10.53
CA GLY A 170 22.90 -1.37 9.63
C GLY A 170 21.85 -1.27 8.51
N PRO A 171 21.76 -2.29 7.63
CA PRO A 171 20.86 -2.29 6.49
C PRO A 171 19.38 -2.35 6.92
N CYS A 172 18.55 -1.54 6.25
CA CYS A 172 17.13 -1.42 6.51
C CYS A 172 16.29 -1.85 5.29
N ILE A 173 15.14 -2.46 5.54
CA ILE A 173 14.17 -2.84 4.51
C ILE A 173 12.77 -2.40 4.94
N SER A 174 12.01 -1.79 4.05
CA SER A 174 10.57 -1.58 4.20
C SER A 174 9.83 -2.25 3.06
N VAL A 175 9.02 -3.26 3.36
CA VAL A 175 8.17 -3.95 2.38
C VAL A 175 6.71 -3.59 2.63
N ARG A 176 6.04 -3.10 1.59
CA ARG A 176 4.58 -2.97 1.55
C ARG A 176 4.02 -4.06 0.65
N LYS A 177 3.32 -5.02 1.25
CA LYS A 177 2.84 -6.20 0.53
C LYS A 177 1.76 -5.83 -0.48
N PHE A 178 1.83 -6.46 -1.65
CA PHE A 178 0.76 -6.36 -2.63
C PHE A 178 -0.45 -7.16 -2.14
N ARG A 179 -1.58 -6.48 -1.94
CA ARG A 179 -2.84 -7.16 -1.61
C ARG A 179 -3.48 -7.69 -2.89
N LYS A 180 -3.66 -9.02 -2.95
CA LYS A 180 -4.39 -9.67 -4.04
C LYS A 180 -5.90 -9.44 -3.94
N ASP A 181 -6.43 -9.39 -2.72
CA ASP A 181 -7.85 -9.17 -2.48
C ASP A 181 -8.16 -7.68 -2.31
N MET A 182 -8.91 -7.16 -3.28
CA MET A 182 -9.40 -5.78 -3.27
C MET A 182 -10.70 -5.71 -2.47
N LEU A 183 -10.79 -4.75 -1.55
CA LEU A 183 -12.04 -4.48 -0.84
C LEU A 183 -13.12 -4.06 -1.84
N ARG A 184 -14.29 -4.70 -1.71
CA ARG A 184 -15.51 -4.38 -2.44
C ARG A 184 -16.36 -3.40 -1.62
N SER A 185 -17.40 -2.85 -2.24
CA SER A 185 -18.36 -1.97 -1.57
C SER A 185 -19.01 -2.64 -0.34
N ALA A 186 -19.30 -3.94 -0.43
CA ALA A 186 -19.84 -4.73 0.69
C ALA A 186 -18.88 -4.77 1.90
N ASP A 187 -17.57 -4.85 1.66
CA ASP A 187 -16.57 -4.88 2.72
C ASP A 187 -16.50 -3.53 3.44
N LEU A 188 -16.58 -2.41 2.69
CA LEU A 188 -16.58 -1.07 3.25
C LEU A 188 -17.85 -0.77 4.07
N LEU A 189 -19.00 -1.35 3.71
CA LEU A 189 -20.22 -1.29 4.52
C LEU A 189 -20.06 -2.11 5.80
N ALA A 190 -19.55 -3.34 5.69
CA ALA A 190 -19.35 -4.24 6.82
C ALA A 190 -18.35 -3.67 7.84
N SER A 191 -17.30 -2.98 7.39
CA SER A 191 -16.33 -2.30 8.25
C SER A 191 -16.81 -0.96 8.79
N ASN A 192 -18.04 -0.52 8.48
CA ASN A 192 -18.55 0.81 8.78
C ASN A 192 -17.60 1.92 8.31
N SER A 193 -16.96 1.73 7.16
CA SER A 193 -16.12 2.75 6.52
C SER A 193 -16.96 3.83 5.84
N LEU A 194 -18.18 3.47 5.42
CA LEU A 194 -19.23 4.33 4.90
C LEU A 194 -20.59 3.64 5.16
N ASP A 195 -21.70 4.36 5.04
CA ASP A 195 -23.04 3.77 5.11
C ASP A 195 -23.69 3.59 3.72
N GLN A 196 -24.85 2.94 3.70
CA GLN A 196 -25.58 2.64 2.46
C GLN A 196 -26.04 3.91 1.72
N ALA A 197 -26.40 4.97 2.46
CA ALA A 197 -26.84 6.23 1.88
C ALA A 197 -25.68 6.94 1.16
N MET A 198 -24.51 6.96 1.79
CA MET A 198 -23.28 7.48 1.21
C MET A 198 -22.86 6.64 0.00
N LEU A 199 -22.85 5.30 0.11
CA LEU A 199 -22.52 4.42 -1.02
C LEU A 199 -23.38 4.73 -2.25
N SER A 200 -24.69 4.82 -2.06
CA SER A 200 -25.64 5.11 -3.15
C SER A 200 -25.39 6.49 -3.77
N CYS A 201 -24.95 7.46 -2.97
CA CYS A 201 -24.58 8.79 -3.46
C CYS A 201 -23.28 8.76 -4.27
N LEU A 202 -22.26 8.06 -3.78
CA LEU A 202 -20.98 7.88 -4.48
C LEU A 202 -21.15 7.16 -5.82
N GLU A 203 -21.97 6.11 -5.86
CA GLU A 203 -22.35 5.42 -7.11
C GLU A 203 -22.97 6.38 -8.12
N LEU A 204 -23.88 7.25 -7.66
CA LEU A 204 -24.51 8.25 -8.51
C LEU A 204 -23.49 9.26 -9.04
N MET A 205 -22.55 9.72 -8.21
CA MET A 205 -21.48 10.64 -8.63
C MET A 205 -20.61 10.02 -9.73
N VAL A 206 -20.22 8.74 -9.58
CA VAL A 206 -19.45 8.04 -10.61
C VAL A 206 -20.25 7.94 -11.92
N ARG A 207 -21.52 7.54 -11.86
CA ARG A 207 -22.40 7.43 -13.05
C ARG A 207 -22.65 8.78 -13.72
N ARG A 208 -22.74 9.87 -12.95
CA ARG A 208 -22.91 11.24 -13.46
C ARG A 208 -21.59 11.88 -13.91
N ARG A 209 -20.49 11.13 -13.93
CA ARG A 209 -19.16 11.59 -14.36
C ARG A 209 -18.68 12.81 -13.56
N CYS A 210 -18.94 12.83 -12.26
CA CYS A 210 -18.33 13.80 -11.37
C CYS A 210 -16.81 13.59 -11.34
N ASN A 211 -16.04 14.67 -11.42
CA ASN A 211 -14.62 14.66 -11.15
C ASN A 211 -14.41 14.59 -9.63
N ILE A 212 -13.78 13.51 -9.16
CA ILE A 212 -13.70 13.17 -7.73
C ILE A 212 -12.25 13.22 -7.26
N MET A 213 -12.01 13.97 -6.19
CA MET A 213 -10.75 13.96 -5.46
C MET A 213 -10.90 13.21 -4.14
N VAL A 214 -10.19 12.10 -3.97
CA VAL A 214 -10.12 11.37 -2.70
C VAL A 214 -8.94 11.89 -1.87
N SER A 215 -9.21 12.43 -0.70
CA SER A 215 -8.21 13.03 0.17
C SER A 215 -8.07 12.29 1.50
N GLY A 216 -6.88 12.33 2.12
CA GLY A 216 -6.64 11.70 3.41
C GLY A 216 -5.17 11.63 3.83
N GLY A 217 -4.92 11.33 5.10
CA GLY A 217 -3.58 11.03 5.61
C GLY A 217 -3.02 9.70 5.08
N THR A 218 -1.76 9.42 5.38
CA THR A 218 -1.12 8.12 5.08
C THR A 218 -1.86 6.97 5.74
N GLY A 219 -2.04 5.86 4.99
CA GLY A 219 -2.70 4.67 5.51
C GLY A 219 -4.20 4.79 5.77
N THR A 220 -4.86 5.88 5.33
CA THR A 220 -6.32 6.05 5.51
C THR A 220 -7.17 5.27 4.49
N GLY A 221 -6.54 4.70 3.45
CA GLY A 221 -7.24 3.88 2.44
C GLY A 221 -7.65 4.63 1.17
N LYS A 222 -6.99 5.75 0.83
CA LYS A 222 -7.29 6.55 -0.38
C LYS A 222 -7.38 5.73 -1.65
N THR A 223 -6.33 4.96 -1.95
CA THR A 223 -6.27 4.09 -3.14
C THR A 223 -7.34 3.01 -3.09
N THR A 224 -7.69 2.51 -1.90
CA THR A 224 -8.76 1.52 -1.73
C THR A 224 -10.13 2.09 -2.10
N LEU A 225 -10.47 3.28 -1.61
CA LEU A 225 -11.71 3.95 -1.99
C LEU A 225 -11.70 4.30 -3.48
N LEU A 226 -10.59 4.86 -4.00
CA LEU A 226 -10.44 5.19 -5.41
C LEU A 226 -10.67 3.96 -6.30
N ASN A 227 -10.10 2.80 -5.93
CA ASN A 227 -10.28 1.55 -6.65
C ASN A 227 -11.75 1.10 -6.65
N MET A 228 -12.41 1.19 -5.50
CA MET A 228 -13.84 0.86 -5.36
C MET A 228 -14.72 1.75 -6.26
N LEU A 229 -14.50 3.07 -6.25
CA LEU A 229 -15.19 4.01 -7.13
C LEU A 229 -14.91 3.73 -8.61
N SER A 230 -13.67 3.36 -8.93
CA SER A 230 -13.28 3.06 -10.31
C SER A 230 -13.96 1.79 -10.84
N GLN A 231 -14.27 0.83 -9.98
CA GLN A 231 -15.05 -0.37 -10.36
C GLN A 231 -16.54 -0.06 -10.66
N MET A 232 -17.03 1.13 -10.29
CA MET A 232 -18.41 1.57 -10.57
C MET A 232 -18.54 2.31 -11.91
N ILE A 233 -17.43 2.52 -12.62
CA ILE A 233 -17.43 3.13 -13.96
C ILE A 233 -18.19 2.22 -14.94
N ASP A 234 -18.94 2.82 -15.87
CA ASP A 234 -19.68 2.05 -16.88
C ASP A 234 -18.69 1.24 -17.76
N PRO A 235 -18.91 -0.08 -17.94
CA PRO A 235 -18.03 -0.98 -18.71
C PRO A 235 -17.72 -0.53 -20.14
N ARG A 236 -18.51 0.39 -20.71
CA ARG A 236 -18.31 0.93 -22.08
C ARG A 236 -17.28 2.04 -22.14
N GLU A 237 -16.89 2.61 -21.00
CA GLU A 237 -15.95 3.72 -20.93
C GLU A 237 -14.50 3.26 -21.06
N ARG A 238 -13.67 4.00 -21.78
CA ARG A 238 -12.23 3.76 -21.83
C ARG A 238 -11.53 4.47 -20.68
N ILE A 239 -10.84 3.70 -19.84
CA ILE A 239 -10.16 4.21 -18.65
C ILE A 239 -8.65 4.15 -18.87
N VAL A 240 -7.94 5.24 -18.57
CA VAL A 240 -6.48 5.24 -18.45
C VAL A 240 -6.10 5.46 -17.00
N THR A 241 -5.43 4.48 -16.39
CA THR A 241 -4.85 4.65 -15.04
C THR A 241 -3.39 5.04 -15.12
N ILE A 242 -2.97 5.92 -14.21
CA ILE A 242 -1.57 6.35 -14.08
C ILE A 242 -1.20 6.25 -12.61
N GLU A 243 -0.17 5.49 -12.27
CA GLU A 243 0.25 5.27 -10.88
C GLU A 243 1.77 5.23 -10.77
N ASP A 244 2.33 5.60 -9.61
CA ASP A 244 3.76 5.36 -9.35
C ASP A 244 4.10 3.86 -9.27
N THR A 245 3.15 3.09 -8.76
CA THR A 245 3.16 1.63 -8.91
C THR A 245 1.72 1.18 -8.95
N ALA A 246 1.39 0.32 -9.89
CA ALA A 246 0.02 -0.10 -10.15
C ALA A 246 -0.59 -0.82 -8.93
N GLU A 247 -1.43 -0.13 -8.18
CA GLU A 247 -2.25 -0.64 -7.07
C GLU A 247 -3.71 -0.81 -7.51
N LEU A 248 -4.19 -0.05 -8.51
CA LEU A 248 -5.55 -0.17 -9.01
C LEU A 248 -5.74 -1.47 -9.80
N GLY A 249 -6.74 -2.26 -9.41
CA GLY A 249 -7.15 -3.51 -10.05
C GLY A 249 -8.55 -3.38 -10.62
N LEU A 250 -8.66 -2.70 -11.75
CA LEU A 250 -9.90 -2.52 -12.47
C LEU A 250 -10.26 -3.79 -13.24
N ASN A 251 -11.38 -4.43 -12.87
CA ASN A 251 -11.99 -5.46 -13.70
C ASN A 251 -12.83 -4.80 -14.80
N HIS A 252 -12.15 -4.18 -15.77
CA HIS A 252 -12.77 -3.39 -16.83
C HIS A 252 -12.11 -3.73 -18.16
N ASP A 253 -12.90 -4.05 -19.19
CA ASP A 253 -12.37 -4.51 -20.48
C ASP A 253 -11.51 -3.46 -21.18
N HIS A 254 -11.97 -2.20 -21.18
CA HIS A 254 -11.29 -1.08 -21.85
C HIS A 254 -10.38 -0.26 -20.92
N VAL A 255 -9.52 -0.92 -20.14
CA VAL A 255 -8.53 -0.25 -19.28
C VAL A 255 -7.12 -0.25 -19.89
N VAL A 256 -6.44 0.89 -19.83
CA VAL A 256 -4.99 0.99 -20.05
C VAL A 256 -4.31 1.39 -18.75
N ARG A 257 -3.34 0.58 -18.30
CA ARG A 257 -2.61 0.81 -17.05
C ARG A 257 -1.23 1.35 -17.38
N LEU A 258 -0.93 2.55 -16.89
CA LEU A 258 0.35 3.22 -17.04
C LEU A 258 1.01 3.34 -15.67
N GLU A 259 2.31 3.09 -15.62
CA GLU A 259 3.13 3.19 -14.41
C GLU A 259 4.26 4.19 -14.65
N THR A 260 4.54 5.06 -13.68
CA THR A 260 5.72 5.94 -13.76
C THR A 260 6.99 5.08 -13.73
N ARG A 261 8.06 5.60 -14.30
CA ARG A 261 9.35 4.92 -14.30
C ARG A 261 10.39 5.85 -13.68
N PRO A 262 10.95 5.51 -12.50
CA PRO A 262 12.07 6.27 -11.97
C PRO A 262 13.29 6.11 -12.88
N PRO A 263 14.26 7.04 -12.83
CA PRO A 263 15.47 6.93 -13.65
C PRO A 263 16.23 5.62 -13.37
N ASN A 264 17.05 5.20 -14.33
CA ASN A 264 18.00 4.11 -14.13
C ASN A 264 19.14 4.53 -13.18
N ALA A 265 20.06 3.61 -12.87
CA ALA A 265 21.17 3.87 -11.96
C ALA A 265 22.07 5.03 -12.44
N GLU A 266 22.12 5.27 -13.75
CA GLU A 266 22.85 6.35 -14.40
C GLU A 266 22.08 7.68 -14.43
N GLY A 267 20.86 7.74 -13.90
CA GLY A 267 20.04 8.96 -13.83
C GLY A 267 19.20 9.26 -15.08
N TYR A 268 19.12 8.35 -16.04
CA TYR A 268 18.43 8.52 -17.31
C TYR A 268 17.10 7.76 -17.39
N GLY A 269 16.23 8.20 -18.32
CA GLY A 269 15.03 7.45 -18.69
C GLY A 269 13.88 7.54 -17.69
N GLU A 270 13.86 8.56 -16.83
CA GLU A 270 12.69 8.87 -16.01
C GLU A 270 11.46 9.13 -16.89
N VAL A 271 10.31 8.58 -16.50
CA VAL A 271 8.99 8.85 -17.09
C VAL A 271 8.06 9.19 -15.93
N GLY A 272 7.82 10.49 -15.73
CA GLY A 272 7.01 10.98 -14.61
C GLY A 272 5.51 10.98 -14.90
N ALA A 273 4.70 11.12 -13.84
CA ALA A 273 3.23 11.16 -13.93
C ALA A 273 2.74 12.25 -14.90
N ARG A 274 3.39 13.43 -14.91
CA ARG A 274 3.06 14.54 -15.80
C ARG A 274 3.11 14.16 -17.28
N GLU A 275 4.15 13.45 -17.69
CA GLU A 275 4.32 12.99 -19.07
C GLU A 275 3.23 11.97 -19.44
N LEU A 276 2.96 11.03 -18.53
CA LEU A 276 1.92 10.03 -18.72
C LEU A 276 0.52 10.66 -18.82
N VAL A 277 0.20 11.67 -18.01
CA VAL A 277 -1.09 12.39 -18.09
C VAL A 277 -1.23 13.05 -19.46
N ARG A 278 -0.19 13.73 -19.94
CA ARG A 278 -0.19 14.36 -21.28
C ARG A 278 -0.33 13.34 -22.40
N ASN A 279 0.32 12.18 -22.27
CA ASN A 279 0.21 11.11 -23.24
C ASN A 279 -1.21 10.52 -23.21
N ALA A 280 -1.79 10.32 -22.03
CA ALA A 280 -3.14 9.79 -21.85
C ALA A 280 -4.19 10.60 -22.61
N LEU A 281 -4.09 11.93 -22.64
CA LEU A 281 -5.00 12.80 -23.40
C LEU A 281 -5.05 12.48 -24.91
N ARG A 282 -4.01 11.83 -25.46
CA ARG A 282 -3.96 11.40 -26.87
C ARG A 282 -4.52 10.00 -27.10
N MET A 283 -4.87 9.29 -26.03
CA MET A 283 -5.32 7.89 -26.07
C MET A 283 -6.84 7.76 -26.16
N ARG A 284 -7.55 8.88 -26.39
CA ARG A 284 -9.01 9.00 -26.35
C ARG A 284 -9.62 8.36 -25.08
N PRO A 285 -9.17 8.72 -23.87
CA PRO A 285 -9.80 8.21 -22.66
C PRO A 285 -11.17 8.86 -22.47
N ASP A 286 -12.12 8.08 -21.96
CA ASP A 286 -13.33 8.64 -21.37
C ASP A 286 -13.02 9.18 -19.97
N ARG A 287 -12.14 8.50 -19.22
CA ARG A 287 -11.69 8.91 -17.88
C ARG A 287 -10.20 8.70 -17.69
N ILE A 288 -9.59 9.61 -16.94
CA ILE A 288 -8.22 9.45 -16.43
C ILE A 288 -8.31 9.24 -14.92
N VAL A 289 -7.68 8.17 -14.43
CA VAL A 289 -7.56 7.88 -13.00
C VAL A 289 -6.10 7.97 -12.61
N LEU A 290 -5.72 9.02 -11.89
CA LEU A 290 -4.37 9.18 -11.37
C LEU A 290 -4.32 8.65 -9.93
N GLY A 291 -3.41 7.74 -9.64
CA GLY A 291 -3.31 7.11 -8.32
C GLY A 291 -3.13 8.13 -7.20
N GLU A 292 -2.24 9.11 -7.38
CA GLU A 292 -2.00 10.19 -6.42
C GLU A 292 -1.35 11.40 -7.08
N ILE A 293 -1.79 12.60 -6.71
CA ILE A 293 -1.11 13.85 -7.08
C ILE A 293 -0.13 14.20 -5.96
N ARG A 294 1.14 14.35 -6.34
CA ARG A 294 2.29 14.62 -5.47
C ARG A 294 3.06 15.88 -5.88
N GLY A 295 2.92 16.34 -7.12
CA GLY A 295 3.75 17.41 -7.64
C GLY A 295 3.21 18.07 -8.90
N VAL A 296 4.11 18.27 -9.86
CA VAL A 296 3.95 19.15 -11.02
C VAL A 296 2.89 18.68 -12.02
N GLU A 297 2.48 17.43 -11.96
CA GLU A 297 1.40 16.85 -12.77
C GLU A 297 0.03 17.45 -12.46
N VAL A 298 -0.14 18.10 -11.30
CA VAL A 298 -1.41 18.69 -10.84
C VAL A 298 -2.07 19.58 -11.89
N LEU A 299 -1.30 20.40 -12.63
CA LEU A 299 -1.85 21.29 -13.66
C LEU A 299 -2.40 20.52 -14.85
N ASP A 300 -1.70 19.49 -15.29
CA ASP A 300 -2.11 18.66 -16.41
C ASP A 300 -3.36 17.83 -16.03
N VAL A 301 -3.47 17.41 -14.76
CA VAL A 301 -4.68 16.73 -14.23
C VAL A 301 -5.88 17.67 -14.16
N LEU A 302 -5.71 18.87 -13.60
CA LEU A 302 -6.78 19.88 -13.55
C LEU A 302 -7.21 20.30 -14.97
N THR A 303 -6.26 20.39 -15.90
CA THR A 303 -6.57 20.66 -17.31
C THR A 303 -7.37 19.52 -17.93
N ALA A 304 -6.99 18.26 -17.70
CA ALA A 304 -7.72 17.09 -18.20
C ALA A 304 -9.18 17.10 -17.71
N MET A 305 -9.39 17.32 -16.41
CA MET A 305 -10.71 17.43 -15.78
C MET A 305 -11.56 18.56 -16.37
N ASN A 306 -10.94 19.68 -16.74
CA ASN A 306 -11.62 20.81 -17.38
C ASN A 306 -11.88 20.60 -18.89
N THR A 307 -11.18 19.68 -19.56
CA THR A 307 -11.15 19.59 -21.03
C THR A 307 -11.74 18.27 -21.55
N GLY A 308 -12.98 17.99 -21.17
CA GLY A 308 -13.78 16.92 -21.78
C GLY A 308 -13.45 15.50 -21.30
N HIS A 309 -12.64 15.34 -20.26
CA HIS A 309 -12.36 14.06 -19.60
C HIS A 309 -13.12 13.97 -18.27
N ASP A 310 -14.42 14.24 -18.34
CA ASP A 310 -15.33 14.19 -17.20
C ASP A 310 -15.36 12.81 -16.55
N GLY A 311 -15.47 12.80 -15.23
CA GLY A 311 -15.49 11.58 -14.42
C GLY A 311 -14.09 11.11 -14.04
N SER A 312 -13.06 11.94 -14.28
CA SER A 312 -11.69 11.67 -13.87
C SER A 312 -11.57 11.69 -12.35
N MET A 313 -10.67 10.87 -11.82
CA MET A 313 -10.53 10.71 -10.38
C MET A 313 -9.05 10.72 -9.98
N SER A 314 -8.76 11.22 -8.79
CA SER A 314 -7.42 11.17 -8.25
C SER A 314 -7.42 11.14 -6.73
N THR A 315 -6.26 10.83 -6.14
CA THR A 315 -6.05 11.04 -4.70
C THR A 315 -5.06 12.17 -4.40
N VAL A 316 -5.16 12.75 -3.21
CA VAL A 316 -4.22 13.74 -2.68
C VAL A 316 -4.07 13.57 -1.16
N HIS A 317 -2.91 13.91 -0.62
CA HIS A 317 -2.70 13.96 0.82
C HIS A 317 -3.15 15.30 1.41
N ALA A 318 -4.15 15.27 2.30
CA ALA A 318 -4.56 16.42 3.11
C ALA A 318 -5.27 15.99 4.40
N ASN A 319 -5.37 16.91 5.36
CA ASN A 319 -5.94 16.63 6.69
C ASN A 319 -7.47 16.75 6.72
N ASN A 320 -8.05 17.52 5.80
CA ASN A 320 -9.49 17.71 5.61
C ASN A 320 -9.78 18.11 4.15
N ALA A 321 -11.06 18.18 3.78
CA ALA A 321 -11.47 18.48 2.40
C ALA A 321 -11.06 19.90 1.94
N GLN A 322 -11.06 20.89 2.84
CA GLN A 322 -10.64 22.26 2.51
C GLN A 322 -9.12 22.34 2.30
N ASP A 323 -8.33 21.68 3.15
CA ASP A 323 -6.89 21.53 3.00
C ASP A 323 -6.54 20.83 1.69
N ALA A 324 -7.37 19.92 1.19
CA ALA A 324 -7.15 19.28 -0.10
C ALA A 324 -7.16 20.30 -1.25
N LEU A 325 -8.08 21.27 -1.24
CA LEU A 325 -8.13 22.35 -2.23
C LEU A 325 -6.91 23.26 -2.13
N LEU A 326 -6.54 23.68 -0.92
CA LEU A 326 -5.34 24.48 -0.66
C LEU A 326 -4.05 23.73 -1.03
N ARG A 327 -4.03 22.40 -0.86
CA ARG A 327 -2.91 21.55 -1.26
C ARG A 327 -2.73 21.56 -2.78
N LEU A 328 -3.81 21.51 -3.56
CA LEU A 328 -3.72 21.64 -5.02
C LEU A 328 -3.13 22.99 -5.42
N GLU A 329 -3.52 24.09 -4.75
CA GLU A 329 -2.89 25.41 -4.98
C GLU A 329 -1.39 25.38 -4.73
N THR A 330 -1.00 24.78 -3.59
CA THR A 330 0.41 24.67 -3.19
C THR A 330 1.23 23.86 -4.20
N LEU A 331 0.70 22.73 -4.67
CA LEU A 331 1.36 21.86 -5.64
C LEU A 331 1.53 22.56 -7.00
N VAL A 332 0.55 23.37 -7.40
CA VAL A 332 0.68 24.22 -8.59
C VAL A 332 1.80 25.23 -8.40
N GLY A 333 1.93 25.84 -7.22
CA GLY A 333 3.05 26.74 -6.90
C GLY A 333 4.42 26.10 -7.11
N PHE A 334 4.59 24.82 -6.79
CA PHE A 334 5.84 24.08 -7.02
C PHE A 334 6.13 23.77 -8.48
N SER A 335 5.14 23.85 -9.38
CA SER A 335 5.33 23.63 -10.81
C SER A 335 6.06 24.78 -11.52
N GLY A 336 6.29 25.90 -10.83
CA GLY A 336 6.88 27.11 -11.40
C GLY A 336 5.93 27.90 -12.32
N ALA A 337 4.66 27.49 -12.44
CA ALA A 337 3.67 28.20 -13.21
C ALA A 337 3.28 29.52 -12.53
N THR A 338 3.36 30.61 -13.28
CA THR A 338 2.92 31.93 -12.83
C THR A 338 1.47 32.14 -13.21
N MET A 339 0.57 32.10 -12.22
CA MET A 339 -0.85 32.39 -12.41
C MET A 339 -1.39 33.16 -11.22
N ALA A 340 -2.34 34.05 -11.48
CA ALA A 340 -3.04 34.75 -10.40
C ALA A 340 -3.81 33.72 -9.56
N GLU A 341 -3.73 33.88 -8.23
CA GLU A 341 -4.36 32.99 -7.24
C GLU A 341 -5.85 32.77 -7.54
N ARG A 342 -6.58 33.84 -7.86
CA ARG A 342 -7.99 33.76 -8.24
C ARG A 342 -8.23 32.88 -9.47
N THR A 343 -7.39 32.98 -10.50
CA THR A 343 -7.50 32.15 -11.71
C THR A 343 -7.26 30.68 -11.40
N LEU A 344 -6.27 30.39 -10.55
CA LEU A 344 -5.99 29.03 -10.09
C LEU A 344 -7.17 28.45 -9.33
N ARG A 345 -7.73 29.19 -8.38
CA ARG A 345 -8.92 28.76 -7.64
C ARG A 345 -10.11 28.52 -8.56
N GLN A 346 -10.32 29.38 -9.56
CA GLN A 346 -11.39 29.20 -10.55
C GLN A 346 -11.19 27.92 -11.35
N MET A 347 -9.96 27.64 -11.76
CA MET A 347 -9.60 26.41 -12.47
C MET A 347 -9.82 25.16 -11.61
N ILE A 348 -9.50 25.20 -10.32
CA ILE A 348 -9.75 24.11 -9.37
C ILE A 348 -11.26 23.89 -9.21
N CYS A 349 -12.05 24.95 -9.03
CA CYS A 349 -13.51 24.86 -8.89
C CYS A 349 -14.20 24.33 -10.15
N ALA A 350 -13.69 24.68 -11.33
CA ALA A 350 -14.21 24.18 -12.59
C ALA A 350 -13.84 22.70 -12.81
N ALA A 351 -12.66 22.30 -12.33
CA ALA A 351 -12.15 20.94 -12.51
C ALA A 351 -12.80 19.93 -11.58
N LEU A 352 -13.07 20.30 -10.32
CA LEU A 352 -13.52 19.36 -9.29
C LEU A 352 -14.99 19.53 -8.97
N ASP A 353 -15.71 18.42 -8.95
CA ASP A 353 -17.11 18.39 -8.50
C ASP A 353 -17.18 18.03 -7.01
N VAL A 354 -16.38 17.07 -6.56
CA VAL A 354 -16.46 16.50 -5.20
C VAL A 354 -15.08 16.19 -4.62
N VAL A 355 -14.91 16.49 -3.34
CA VAL A 355 -13.81 16.01 -2.48
C VAL A 355 -14.37 15.00 -1.47
N ILE A 356 -13.79 13.81 -1.41
CA ILE A 356 -14.11 12.77 -0.42
C ILE A 356 -12.93 12.66 0.54
N GLN A 357 -13.13 13.01 1.81
CA GLN A 357 -12.09 12.95 2.82
C GLN A 357 -12.16 11.64 3.60
N LEU A 358 -11.02 10.97 3.74
CA LEU A 358 -10.83 9.79 4.57
C LEU A 358 -10.10 10.13 5.86
N THR A 359 -10.41 9.36 6.91
CA THR A 359 -9.73 9.43 8.20
C THR A 359 -9.50 8.04 8.78
N ARG A 360 -8.52 7.93 9.69
CA ARG A 360 -8.31 6.74 10.53
C ARG A 360 -8.64 7.12 11.96
N LEU A 361 -9.59 6.42 12.55
CA LEU A 361 -10.03 6.62 13.94
C LEU A 361 -9.04 5.98 14.93
N PRO A 362 -9.08 6.36 16.22
CA PRO A 362 -8.19 5.82 17.24
C PRO A 362 -8.27 4.29 17.41
N ASP A 363 -9.40 3.68 17.07
CA ASP A 363 -9.62 2.23 17.07
C ASP A 363 -9.04 1.52 15.83
N GLY A 364 -8.37 2.24 14.94
CA GLY A 364 -7.80 1.74 13.70
C GLY A 364 -8.78 1.71 12.52
N ARG A 365 -10.08 1.95 12.74
CA ARG A 365 -11.10 1.95 11.69
C ARG A 365 -10.83 3.08 10.68
N ARG A 366 -10.82 2.72 9.40
CA ARG A 366 -10.70 3.66 8.27
C ARG A 366 -12.09 4.00 7.76
N CYS A 367 -12.43 5.27 7.64
CA CYS A 367 -13.76 5.69 7.19
C CYS A 367 -13.76 7.03 6.46
N VAL A 368 -14.84 7.32 5.73
CA VAL A 368 -15.10 8.61 5.08
C VAL A 368 -15.53 9.62 6.14
N SER A 369 -14.72 10.65 6.39
CA SER A 369 -15.05 11.68 7.38
C SER A 369 -15.98 12.75 6.83
N GLU A 370 -15.87 13.08 5.55
CA GLU A 370 -16.76 14.05 4.89
C GLU A 370 -16.78 13.84 3.36
N VAL A 371 -17.92 14.17 2.76
CA VAL A 371 -18.10 14.25 1.30
C VAL A 371 -18.56 15.66 0.99
N VAL A 372 -17.76 16.40 0.22
CA VAL A 372 -17.91 17.84 0.04
C VAL A 372 -17.99 18.17 -1.45
N GLU A 373 -19.08 18.82 -1.87
CA GLU A 373 -19.20 19.40 -3.21
C GLU A 373 -18.41 20.71 -3.30
N VAL A 374 -17.75 20.92 -4.42
CA VAL A 374 -17.07 22.19 -4.76
C VAL A 374 -17.99 22.96 -5.71
N LEU A 375 -18.47 24.13 -5.27
CA LEU A 375 -19.52 24.87 -5.98
C LEU A 375 -18.99 26.07 -6.76
N GLY A 376 -17.87 26.65 -6.35
CA GLY A 376 -17.30 27.83 -6.98
C GLY A 376 -16.53 28.70 -6.00
N LEU A 377 -16.45 30.00 -6.32
CA LEU A 377 -15.78 30.99 -5.50
C LEU A 377 -16.69 32.15 -5.14
N ARG A 378 -16.53 32.65 -3.92
CA ARG A 378 -17.13 33.90 -3.45
C ARG A 378 -16.09 34.62 -2.60
N GLU A 379 -15.84 35.90 -2.91
CA GLU A 379 -14.85 36.72 -2.18
C GLU A 379 -13.48 36.02 -2.07
N ASP A 380 -13.06 35.38 -3.17
CA ASP A 380 -11.83 34.60 -3.32
C ASP A 380 -11.70 33.37 -2.40
N GLN A 381 -12.79 32.96 -1.73
CA GLN A 381 -12.88 31.73 -0.95
C GLN A 381 -13.67 30.65 -1.68
N TYR A 382 -13.29 29.38 -1.47
CA TYR A 382 -14.05 28.23 -1.95
C TYR A 382 -15.44 28.17 -1.32
N VAL A 383 -16.45 28.08 -2.16
CA VAL A 383 -17.82 27.78 -1.74
C VAL A 383 -18.02 26.28 -1.88
N THR A 384 -18.34 25.63 -0.78
CA THR A 384 -18.54 24.18 -0.73
C THR A 384 -19.87 23.82 -0.09
N ASN A 385 -20.35 22.59 -0.33
CA ASN A 385 -21.53 22.03 0.32
C ASN A 385 -21.21 20.63 0.83
N THR A 386 -21.24 20.45 2.16
CA THR A 386 -20.99 19.14 2.78
C THR A 386 -22.24 18.28 2.67
N LEU A 387 -22.15 17.15 1.98
CA LEU A 387 -23.26 16.20 1.83
C LEU A 387 -23.31 15.22 2.99
N PHE A 388 -22.15 14.69 3.38
CA PHE A 388 -22.00 13.73 4.46
C PHE A 388 -20.88 14.17 5.39
N ARG A 389 -21.05 13.89 6.68
CA ARG A 389 -20.05 14.15 7.72
C ARG A 389 -20.08 13.03 8.75
N LEU A 390 -18.92 12.60 9.21
CA LEU A 390 -18.80 11.69 10.35
C LEU A 390 -19.10 12.45 11.64
N ASP A 391 -20.06 11.94 12.43
CA ASP A 391 -20.30 12.44 13.78
C ASP A 391 -19.24 11.88 14.74
N ARG A 392 -18.35 12.77 15.18
CA ARG A 392 -17.28 12.46 16.14
C ARG A 392 -17.72 12.60 17.60
N SER A 393 -18.91 13.14 17.86
CA SER A 393 -19.43 13.40 19.21
C SER A 393 -20.26 12.26 19.79
N GLY A 394 -20.68 11.30 18.95
CA GLY A 394 -21.50 10.14 19.32
C GLY A 394 -20.90 8.78 18.96
N THR A 395 -21.73 7.89 18.40
CA THR A 395 -21.42 6.48 18.06
C THR A 395 -20.53 6.29 16.82
N GLY A 396 -19.97 7.36 16.26
CA GLY A 396 -19.19 7.30 15.01
C GLY A 396 -20.05 6.99 13.79
N THR A 397 -21.29 7.50 13.76
CA THR A 397 -22.27 7.38 12.67
C THR A 397 -22.08 8.48 11.63
N PHE A 398 -22.59 8.25 10.41
CA PHE A 398 -22.54 9.25 9.34
C PHE A 398 -23.83 10.09 9.36
N CYS A 399 -23.66 11.40 9.34
CA CYS A 399 -24.74 12.36 9.24
C CYS A 399 -24.80 12.89 7.81
N ARG A 400 -26.03 13.02 7.28
CA ARG A 400 -26.28 13.75 6.03
C ARG A 400 -26.47 15.22 6.38
N ASP A 401 -25.47 16.03 6.09
CA ASP A 401 -25.40 17.45 6.50
C ASP A 401 -26.28 18.31 5.57
N ALA A 402 -26.17 18.10 4.25
CA ALA A 402 -27.07 18.70 3.26
C ALA A 402 -28.09 17.70 2.71
N PRO A 403 -29.40 18.04 2.71
CA PRO A 403 -30.44 17.13 2.22
C PRO A 403 -30.37 16.93 0.70
N ASN A 404 -29.91 17.94 -0.06
CA ASN A 404 -29.85 17.88 -1.52
C ASN A 404 -28.47 18.29 -2.05
N PRO A 405 -27.96 17.62 -3.10
CA PRO A 405 -26.80 18.08 -3.84
C PRO A 405 -27.04 19.43 -4.49
N ALA A 406 -26.03 20.30 -4.43
CA ALA A 406 -26.04 21.65 -5.00
C ALA A 406 -25.24 21.75 -6.31
N GLY A 407 -24.32 20.80 -6.55
CA GLY A 407 -23.46 20.74 -7.73
C GLY A 407 -24.23 20.41 -9.00
N HIS A 408 -23.83 21.00 -10.12
CA HIS A 408 -24.58 20.93 -11.38
C HIS A 408 -24.81 19.49 -11.89
N LYS A 409 -23.82 18.59 -11.79
CA LYS A 409 -23.95 17.18 -12.20
C LYS A 409 -24.85 16.34 -11.29
N MET A 410 -25.06 16.79 -10.06
CA MET A 410 -25.80 16.06 -9.01
C MET A 410 -27.19 16.64 -8.74
N ARG A 411 -27.54 17.78 -9.31
CA ARG A 411 -28.91 18.29 -9.30
C ARG A 411 -29.83 17.31 -10.03
N ARG A 412 -30.99 17.03 -9.43
CA ARG A 412 -32.08 16.36 -10.13
C ARG A 412 -32.75 17.40 -11.02
N ASP A 413 -32.81 17.12 -12.32
CA ASP A 413 -33.65 17.87 -13.26
C ASP A 413 -35.13 17.82 -12.84
#